data_AF-A0A6I9MTJ9-F1
#
_entry.id   AF-A0A6I9MTJ9-F1
#
_cell.length_a   1.000
_cell.length_b   1.000
_cell.length_c   1.000
_cell.angle_alpha   90.00
_cell.angle_beta   90.00
_cell.angle_gamma   90.00
#
_symmetry.space_group_name_H-M   'P 1'
#
loop_
_entity.id
_entity.type
_entity.pdbx_description
1 polymer ?
#
loop_
_entity_poly.entity_id
_entity_poly.type
_entity_poly.pdbx_seq_one_letter_code
_entity_poly.pdbx_strand_id
1 'polypeptide(L)'
;MNNSTSGTHADPDLLITSTFGTLLSLVYIIGVAGNVYTLVVMCHSIRFATAMYISIINLALADLLYLSTIPFVVVTYFLKDWYFGDVGCRVLLSLDLLTMHASIFTLTVMCTERYLSVTKPLDTVRRSKSYRKALAWGVWLLSLFLSVPMMVMVSQTQQRVLGGGVKRICAPTLAPLAYKVYVTVLFGTSIMAPGLIIGYLYVKLARTYLESTRNPVIDRVQ
;
A
#
# COMPACT_ATOMS: atom_id res chain seq x y z
N MET A 1 -49.36 -22.35 23.76
CA MET A 1 -49.02 -21.34 22.74
C MET A 1 -47.69 -20.72 23.15
N ASN A 2 -46.58 -21.15 22.54
CA ASN A 2 -45.24 -20.66 22.91
C ASN A 2 -44.78 -19.79 21.75
N ASN A 3 -45.01 -18.49 21.91
CA ASN A 3 -44.72 -17.46 20.94
C ASN A 3 -43.20 -17.35 20.77
N SER A 4 -42.68 -17.99 19.73
CA SER A 4 -41.27 -17.92 19.39
C SER A 4 -41.03 -16.58 18.72
N THR A 5 -40.54 -15.61 19.51
CA THR A 5 -39.98 -14.36 19.01
C THR A 5 -38.85 -14.69 18.05
N SER A 6 -39.13 -14.55 16.76
CA SER A 6 -38.19 -14.52 15.66
C SER A 6 -37.32 -13.26 15.79
N GLY A 7 -36.32 -13.33 16.66
CA GLY A 7 -35.21 -12.40 16.71
C GLY A 7 -34.13 -12.88 15.75
N THR A 8 -33.89 -12.13 14.69
CA THR A 8 -32.80 -12.33 13.73
C THR A 8 -31.47 -12.08 14.43
N HIS A 9 -31.01 -13.00 15.27
CA HIS A 9 -29.63 -13.02 15.74
C HIS A 9 -28.78 -13.49 14.56
N ALA A 10 -28.34 -12.54 13.73
CA ALA A 10 -27.32 -12.82 12.74
C ALA A 10 -26.07 -13.29 13.50
N ASP A 11 -25.59 -14.50 13.18
CA ASP A 11 -24.38 -15.05 13.77
C ASP A 11 -23.23 -14.02 13.62
N PRO A 12 -22.49 -13.69 14.69
CA PRO A 12 -21.43 -12.68 14.65
C PRO A 12 -20.39 -13.00 13.57
N ASP A 13 -20.11 -14.28 13.33
CA ASP A 13 -19.19 -14.72 12.27
C ASP A 13 -19.71 -14.41 10.85
N LEU A 14 -21.03 -14.50 10.63
CA LEU A 14 -21.64 -14.19 9.34
C LEU A 14 -21.63 -12.68 9.07
N LEU A 15 -21.90 -11.88 10.10
CA LEU A 15 -21.84 -10.41 10.00
C LEU A 15 -20.43 -9.93 9.71
N ILE A 16 -19.42 -10.44 10.41
CA ILE A 16 -18.01 -10.09 10.16
C ILE A 16 -17.63 -10.52 8.74
N THR A 17 -18.05 -11.71 8.31
CA THR A 17 -17.71 -12.21 6.98
C THR A 17 -18.28 -11.32 5.86
N SER A 18 -19.58 -11.02 5.97
CA SER A 18 -20.31 -10.18 5.02
C SER A 18 -19.76 -8.75 4.98
N THR A 19 -19.49 -8.16 6.15
CA THR A 19 -18.99 -6.78 6.26
C THR A 19 -17.61 -6.64 5.63
N PHE A 20 -16.68 -7.54 5.95
CA PHE A 20 -15.33 -7.51 5.40
C PHE A 20 -15.31 -7.76 3.89
N GLY A 21 -16.09 -8.73 3.39
CA GLY A 21 -16.24 -8.98 1.96
C GLY A 21 -16.81 -7.78 1.20
N THR A 22 -17.82 -7.11 1.76
CA THR A 22 -18.43 -5.91 1.17
C THR A 22 -17.44 -4.75 1.11
N LEU A 23 -16.73 -4.49 2.21
CA LEU A 23 -15.72 -3.43 2.29
C LEU A 23 -14.59 -3.65 1.28
N LEU A 24 -14.04 -4.87 1.21
CA LEU A 24 -12.99 -5.21 0.26
C LEU A 24 -13.46 -5.07 -1.19
N SER A 25 -14.69 -5.47 -1.49
CA SER A 25 -15.26 -5.33 -2.83
C SER A 25 -15.44 -3.85 -3.22
N LEU A 26 -15.86 -3.00 -2.29
CA LEU A 26 -15.96 -1.56 -2.52
C LEU A 26 -14.58 -0.92 -2.74
N VAL A 27 -13.60 -1.28 -1.91
CA VAL A 27 -12.20 -0.83 -2.07
C VAL A 27 -11.65 -1.27 -3.42
N TYR A 28 -11.94 -2.49 -3.86
CA TYR A 28 -11.56 -2.98 -5.17
C TYR A 28 -12.15 -2.13 -6.29
N ILE A 29 -13.48 -1.94 -6.31
CA ILE A 29 -14.15 -1.20 -7.39
C ILE A 29 -13.67 0.25 -7.44
N ILE A 30 -13.72 0.95 -6.29
CA ILE A 30 -13.35 2.36 -6.20
C ILE A 30 -11.86 2.54 -6.48
N GLY A 31 -11.02 1.67 -5.91
CA GLY A 31 -9.57 1.72 -6.08
C GLY A 31 -9.15 1.48 -7.52
N VAL A 32 -9.73 0.48 -8.20
CA VAL A 32 -9.40 0.18 -9.60
C VAL A 32 -9.86 1.34 -10.49
N ALA A 33 -11.10 1.80 -10.32
CA ALA A 33 -11.63 2.92 -11.10
C ALA A 33 -10.76 4.19 -10.91
N GLY A 34 -10.42 4.53 -9.67
CA GLY A 34 -9.61 5.72 -9.35
C GLY A 34 -8.18 5.65 -9.86
N ASN A 35 -7.51 4.50 -9.70
CA ASN A 35 -6.13 4.33 -10.16
C ASN A 35 -6.03 4.25 -11.69
N VAL A 36 -6.98 3.56 -12.35
CA VAL A 36 -7.05 3.56 -13.83
C VAL A 36 -7.33 4.95 -14.36
N TYR A 37 -8.28 5.68 -13.76
CA TYR A 37 -8.55 7.07 -14.11
C TYR A 37 -7.29 7.94 -13.98
N THR A 38 -6.55 7.79 -12.88
CA THR A 38 -5.30 8.50 -12.66
C THR A 38 -4.28 8.19 -13.76
N LEU A 39 -4.10 6.92 -14.12
CA LEU A 39 -3.21 6.54 -15.23
C LEU A 39 -3.63 7.18 -16.56
N VAL A 40 -4.93 7.13 -16.90
CA VAL A 40 -5.46 7.71 -18.14
C VAL A 40 -5.20 9.22 -18.18
N VAL A 41 -5.54 9.94 -17.11
CA VAL A 41 -5.34 11.39 -17.02
C VAL A 41 -3.86 11.75 -17.09
N MET A 42 -2.98 11.01 -16.40
CA MET A 42 -1.54 11.26 -16.45
C MET A 42 -0.98 11.02 -17.85
N CYS A 43 -1.39 9.95 -18.55
CA CYS A 43 -0.98 9.68 -19.93
C CYS A 43 -1.41 10.78 -20.91
N HIS A 44 -2.58 11.37 -20.71
CA HIS A 44 -3.08 12.46 -21.56
C HIS A 44 -2.46 13.82 -21.19
N SER A 45 -2.09 14.03 -19.92
CA SER A 45 -1.58 15.29 -19.40
C SER A 45 -0.05 15.33 -19.36
N ILE A 46 0.61 15.36 -20.54
CA ILE A 46 2.08 15.40 -20.71
C ILE A 46 2.72 16.67 -20.09
N ARG A 47 1.91 17.63 -19.62
CA ARG A 47 2.35 18.99 -19.29
C ARG A 47 2.73 19.23 -17.82
N PHE A 48 2.35 18.36 -16.88
CA PHE A 48 2.64 18.58 -15.45
C PHE A 48 3.94 17.87 -15.05
N ALA A 49 5.03 18.63 -14.99
CA ALA A 49 6.29 18.32 -14.31
C ALA A 49 6.70 16.83 -14.36
N THR A 50 7.57 16.47 -15.32
CA THR A 50 8.10 15.11 -15.53
C THR A 50 8.58 14.37 -14.26
N ALA A 51 8.89 15.11 -13.18
CA ALA A 51 9.16 14.56 -11.86
C ALA A 51 7.96 13.84 -11.23
N MET A 52 6.88 14.58 -10.99
CA MET A 52 5.69 14.07 -10.29
C MET A 52 4.95 13.00 -11.10
N TYR A 53 5.00 13.10 -12.44
CA TYR A 53 4.39 12.12 -13.36
C TYR A 53 4.87 10.68 -13.13
N ILE A 54 6.18 10.46 -13.03
CA ILE A 54 6.74 9.11 -12.86
C ILE A 54 6.32 8.52 -11.51
N SER A 55 6.38 9.32 -10.44
CA SER A 55 6.01 8.90 -9.10
C SER A 55 4.51 8.54 -9.01
N ILE A 56 3.62 9.31 -9.64
CA ILE A 56 2.18 9.01 -9.67
C ILE A 56 1.90 7.70 -10.41
N ILE A 57 2.54 7.45 -11.55
CA ILE A 57 2.34 6.20 -12.29
C ILE A 57 2.81 5.00 -11.47
N ASN A 58 3.98 5.09 -10.81
CA ASN A 58 4.45 4.00 -9.96
C ASN A 58 3.50 3.71 -8.80
N LEU A 59 2.92 4.76 -8.20
CA LEU A 59 1.93 4.60 -7.14
C LEU A 59 0.65 3.93 -7.66
N ALA A 60 0.12 4.39 -8.80
CA ALA A 60 -1.08 3.79 -9.39
C ALA A 60 -0.84 2.32 -9.81
N LEU A 61 0.34 1.98 -10.30
CA LEU A 61 0.71 0.59 -10.62
C LEU A 61 0.82 -0.26 -9.35
N ALA A 62 1.42 0.24 -8.28
CA ALA A 62 1.49 -0.45 -6.99
C ALA A 62 0.09 -0.70 -6.40
N ASP A 63 -0.78 0.30 -6.45
CA ASP A 63 -2.15 0.19 -5.97
C ASP A 63 -2.96 -0.80 -6.83
N LEU A 64 -2.82 -0.78 -8.16
CA LEU A 64 -3.49 -1.77 -9.02
C LEU A 64 -3.00 -3.20 -8.77
N LEU A 65 -1.71 -3.38 -8.52
CA LEU A 65 -1.16 -4.68 -8.12
C LEU A 65 -1.76 -5.15 -6.79
N TYR A 66 -1.88 -4.27 -5.79
CA TYR A 66 -2.55 -4.59 -4.53
C TYR A 66 -4.02 -4.93 -4.73
N LEU A 67 -4.75 -4.10 -5.50
CA LEU A 67 -6.16 -4.33 -5.77
C LEU A 67 -6.40 -5.65 -6.51
N SER A 68 -5.44 -6.12 -7.30
CA SER A 68 -5.51 -7.44 -7.95
C SER A 68 -5.47 -8.63 -6.97
N THR A 69 -4.94 -8.45 -5.75
CA THR A 69 -4.92 -9.50 -4.71
C THR A 69 -6.25 -9.62 -3.97
N ILE A 70 -7.01 -8.53 -3.89
CA ILE A 70 -8.26 -8.45 -3.12
C ILE A 70 -9.29 -9.53 -3.52
N PRO A 71 -9.57 -9.81 -4.81
CA PRO A 71 -10.50 -10.87 -5.18
C PRO A 71 -10.11 -12.25 -4.63
N PHE A 72 -8.81 -12.55 -4.59
CA PHE A 72 -8.30 -13.80 -4.01
C PHE A 72 -8.55 -13.84 -2.50
N VAL A 73 -8.29 -12.73 -1.80
CA VAL A 73 -8.57 -12.58 -0.36
C VAL A 73 -10.06 -12.77 -0.09
N VAL A 74 -10.94 -12.13 -0.86
CA VAL A 74 -12.40 -12.26 -0.72
C VAL A 74 -12.83 -13.72 -0.90
N VAL A 75 -12.39 -14.40 -1.95
CA VAL A 75 -12.73 -15.81 -2.21
C VAL A 75 -12.26 -16.73 -1.08
N THR A 76 -11.02 -16.60 -0.62
CA THR A 76 -10.50 -17.43 0.50
C THR A 76 -11.26 -17.21 1.79
N TYR A 77 -11.71 -15.98 2.02
CA TYR A 77 -12.45 -15.61 3.21
C TYR A 77 -13.89 -16.16 3.18
N PHE A 78 -14.57 -16.07 2.04
CA PHE A 78 -15.90 -16.68 1.86
C PHE A 78 -15.89 -18.20 1.91
N LEU A 79 -14.92 -18.84 1.26
CA LEU A 79 -14.79 -20.30 1.26
C LEU A 79 -14.26 -20.85 2.59
N LYS A 80 -13.84 -19.97 3.51
CA LYS A 80 -13.22 -20.30 4.80
C LYS A 80 -12.11 -21.36 4.66
N ASP A 81 -11.43 -21.45 3.52
CA ASP A 81 -10.34 -22.39 3.25
C ASP A 81 -9.44 -21.85 2.13
N TRP A 82 -8.16 -22.24 2.15
CA TRP A 82 -7.16 -21.76 1.21
C TRP A 82 -6.99 -22.72 0.02
N TYR A 83 -7.42 -22.31 -1.17
CA TYR A 83 -7.39 -23.15 -2.38
C TYR A 83 -6.24 -22.82 -3.35
N PHE A 84 -5.53 -21.71 -3.16
CA PHE A 84 -4.48 -21.23 -4.08
C PHE A 84 -3.11 -21.89 -3.86
N GLY A 85 -3.04 -22.91 -3.01
CA GLY A 85 -1.83 -23.66 -2.68
C GLY A 85 -0.74 -22.84 -1.98
N ASP A 86 0.41 -23.45 -1.75
CA ASP A 86 1.56 -22.81 -1.08
C ASP A 86 2.11 -21.62 -1.87
N VAL A 87 2.16 -21.74 -3.20
CA VAL A 87 2.65 -20.67 -4.09
C VAL A 87 1.76 -19.43 -3.98
N GLY A 88 0.43 -19.60 -4.05
CA GLY A 88 -0.50 -18.48 -3.90
C GLY A 88 -0.36 -17.80 -2.53
N CYS A 89 -0.15 -18.60 -1.48
CA CYS A 89 0.03 -18.10 -0.12
C CYS A 89 1.25 -17.17 -0.02
N ARG A 90 2.39 -17.63 -0.54
CA ARG A 90 3.62 -16.84 -0.58
C ARG A 90 3.46 -15.59 -1.46
N VAL A 91 2.89 -15.74 -2.65
CA VAL A 91 2.76 -14.63 -3.61
C VAL A 91 1.83 -13.55 -3.10
N LEU A 92 0.63 -13.90 -2.60
CA LEU A 92 -0.36 -12.90 -2.16
C LEU A 92 0.14 -12.12 -0.94
N LEU A 93 0.69 -12.79 0.08
CA LEU A 93 1.26 -12.11 1.24
C LEU A 93 2.49 -11.27 0.88
N SER A 94 3.33 -11.74 -0.04
CA SER A 94 4.51 -10.98 -0.50
C SER A 94 4.11 -9.78 -1.33
N LEU A 95 3.06 -9.89 -2.16
CA LEU A 95 2.56 -8.81 -3.00
C LEU A 95 1.91 -7.71 -2.16
N ASP A 96 1.16 -8.08 -1.12
CA ASP A 96 0.59 -7.11 -0.17
C ASP A 96 1.70 -6.31 0.54
N LEU A 97 2.76 -6.98 1.01
CA LEU A 97 3.91 -6.28 1.61
C LEU A 97 4.68 -5.44 0.59
N LEU A 98 4.92 -5.98 -0.61
CA LEU A 98 5.65 -5.29 -1.68
C LEU A 98 4.95 -3.98 -2.05
N THR A 99 3.64 -4.03 -2.24
CA THR A 99 2.82 -2.88 -2.63
C THR A 99 2.73 -1.86 -1.50
N MET A 100 2.59 -2.30 -0.24
CA MET A 100 2.64 -1.40 0.92
C MET A 100 3.97 -0.63 1.01
N HIS A 101 5.10 -1.32 0.87
CA HIS A 101 6.42 -0.67 0.87
C HIS A 101 6.61 0.25 -0.35
N ALA A 102 6.23 -0.23 -1.54
CA ALA A 102 6.34 0.56 -2.77
C ALA A 102 5.52 1.85 -2.69
N SER A 103 4.30 1.81 -2.16
CA SER A 103 3.45 3.00 -2.00
C SER A 103 4.05 3.98 -0.99
N ILE A 104 4.52 3.54 0.19
CA ILE A 104 5.11 4.43 1.21
C ILE A 104 6.40 5.09 0.70
N PHE A 105 7.29 4.33 0.07
CA PHE A 105 8.53 4.89 -0.47
C PHE A 105 8.25 5.83 -1.65
N THR A 106 7.30 5.49 -2.52
CA THR A 106 6.89 6.37 -3.63
C THR A 106 6.29 7.68 -3.10
N LEU A 107 5.45 7.62 -2.06
CA LEU A 107 4.93 8.81 -1.38
C LEU A 107 6.05 9.67 -0.79
N THR A 108 7.05 9.04 -0.16
CA THR A 108 8.22 9.73 0.39
C THR A 108 9.01 10.46 -0.71
N VAL A 109 9.24 9.80 -1.85
CA VAL A 109 9.88 10.41 -3.03
C VAL A 109 9.04 11.58 -3.54
N MET A 110 7.72 11.41 -3.69
CA MET A 110 6.80 12.45 -4.14
C MET A 110 6.84 13.69 -3.22
N CYS A 111 6.83 13.49 -1.90
CA CYS A 111 6.93 14.58 -0.92
C CYS A 111 8.28 15.31 -1.03
N THR A 112 9.36 14.56 -1.19
CA THR A 112 10.71 15.10 -1.36
C THR A 112 10.83 15.91 -2.65
N GLU A 113 10.30 15.40 -3.76
CA GLU A 113 10.28 16.11 -5.05
C GLU A 113 9.48 17.41 -4.97
N ARG A 114 8.31 17.39 -4.32
CA ARG A 114 7.51 18.61 -4.09
C ARG A 114 8.26 19.64 -3.25
N TYR A 115 8.87 19.20 -2.14
CA TYR A 115 9.66 20.07 -1.28
C TYR A 115 10.85 20.71 -2.01
N LEU A 116 11.58 19.92 -2.80
CA LEU A 116 12.70 20.41 -3.59
C LEU A 116 12.25 21.34 -4.72
N SER A 117 11.09 21.09 -5.33
CA SER A 117 10.56 21.96 -6.39
C SER A 117 10.22 23.35 -5.88
N VAL A 118 9.78 23.46 -4.62
CA VAL A 118 9.45 24.74 -3.97
C VAL A 118 10.71 25.45 -3.47
N THR A 119 11.67 24.73 -2.90
CA THR A 119 12.85 25.34 -2.26
C THR A 119 14.04 25.54 -3.19
N LYS A 120 14.19 24.70 -4.22
CA LYS A 120 15.32 24.71 -5.16
C LYS A 120 14.85 24.40 -6.59
N PRO A 121 14.12 25.34 -7.24
CA PRO A 121 13.55 25.12 -8.57
C PRO A 121 14.61 24.81 -9.63
N LEU A 122 15.80 25.45 -9.59
CA LEU A 122 16.86 25.23 -10.58
C LEU A 122 17.50 23.84 -10.50
N ASP A 123 17.68 23.29 -9.29
CA ASP A 123 18.26 21.96 -9.09
C ASP A 123 17.29 20.85 -9.51
N THR A 124 15.98 21.05 -9.30
CA THR A 124 14.96 20.07 -9.68
C THR A 124 14.75 19.99 -11.19
N VAL A 125 14.85 21.11 -11.91
CA VAL A 125 14.84 21.15 -13.38
C VAL A 125 16.06 20.43 -13.96
N ARG A 126 17.23 20.52 -13.32
CA ARG A 126 18.47 19.88 -13.78
C ARG A 126 18.50 18.35 -13.59
N ARG A 127 17.62 17.77 -12.77
CA ARG A 127 17.53 16.31 -12.61
C ARG A 127 17.00 15.64 -13.88
N SER A 128 17.81 14.75 -14.44
CA SER A 128 17.46 13.96 -15.65
C SER A 128 16.30 13.00 -15.42
N LYS A 129 15.53 12.70 -16.48
CA LYS A 129 14.49 11.64 -16.46
C LYS A 129 15.07 10.27 -16.09
N SER A 130 16.33 10.00 -16.44
CA SER A 130 17.01 8.74 -16.12
C SER A 130 17.23 8.56 -14.61
N TYR A 131 17.58 9.63 -13.90
CA TYR A 131 17.73 9.61 -12.43
C TYR A 131 16.41 9.24 -11.74
N ARG A 132 15.29 9.78 -12.21
CA ARG A 132 13.96 9.50 -11.63
C ARG A 132 13.49 8.09 -11.92
N LYS A 133 13.74 7.58 -13.13
CA LYS A 133 13.53 6.16 -13.44
C LYS A 133 14.38 5.27 -12.53
N ALA A 134 15.65 5.63 -12.30
CA ALA A 134 16.51 4.88 -11.39
C ALA A 134 15.98 4.90 -9.95
N LEU A 135 15.45 6.03 -9.46
CA LEU A 135 14.78 6.10 -8.15
C LEU A 135 13.54 5.20 -8.09
N ALA A 136 12.68 5.23 -9.12
CA ALA A 136 11.52 4.35 -9.19
C ALA A 136 11.92 2.88 -9.14
N TRP A 137 12.86 2.47 -9.99
CA TRP A 137 13.40 1.10 -9.96
C TRP A 137 14.03 0.76 -8.60
N GLY A 138 14.75 1.71 -7.98
CA GLY A 138 15.30 1.54 -6.63
C GLY A 138 14.22 1.31 -5.58
N VAL A 139 13.09 2.02 -5.65
CA VAL A 139 11.93 1.79 -4.76
C VAL A 139 11.40 0.38 -4.94
N TRP A 140 11.16 -0.05 -6.18
CA TRP A 140 10.67 -1.41 -6.46
C TRP A 140 11.63 -2.50 -5.96
N LEU A 141 12.92 -2.33 -6.23
CA LEU A 141 13.95 -3.28 -5.79
C LEU A 141 14.07 -3.32 -4.27
N LEU A 142 14.03 -2.17 -3.59
CA LEU A 142 14.08 -2.10 -2.14
C LEU A 142 12.83 -2.74 -1.51
N SER A 143 11.64 -2.43 -2.03
CA SER A 143 10.39 -3.03 -1.56
C SER A 143 10.37 -4.54 -1.78
N LEU A 144 10.89 -5.01 -2.92
CA LEU A 144 11.03 -6.44 -3.20
C LEU A 144 11.99 -7.07 -2.20
N PHE A 145 13.18 -6.50 -2.02
CA PHE A 145 14.18 -6.98 -1.07
C PHE A 145 13.62 -7.13 0.35
N LEU A 146 12.83 -6.16 0.82
CA LEU A 146 12.17 -6.21 2.13
C LEU A 146 11.03 -7.24 2.21
N SER A 147 10.43 -7.59 1.08
CA SER A 147 9.33 -8.56 0.99
C SER A 147 9.81 -10.02 0.81
N VAL A 148 11.02 -10.23 0.28
CA VAL A 148 11.59 -11.58 0.07
C VAL A 148 11.62 -12.43 1.34
N PRO A 149 12.06 -11.94 2.52
CA PRO A 149 12.10 -12.79 3.71
C PRO A 149 10.72 -13.29 4.11
N MET A 150 9.66 -12.49 3.89
CA MET A 150 8.28 -12.92 4.13
C MET A 150 7.84 -14.01 3.15
N MET A 151 8.24 -13.93 1.89
CA MET A 151 8.00 -14.97 0.90
C MET A 151 8.59 -16.33 1.31
N VAL A 152 9.76 -16.32 1.95
CA VAL A 152 10.44 -17.53 2.42
C VAL A 152 9.84 -18.04 3.73
N MET A 153 9.51 -17.14 4.65
CA MET A 153 9.03 -17.48 5.99
C MET A 153 7.56 -17.92 6.03
N VAL A 154 6.73 -17.56 5.06
CA VAL A 154 5.32 -17.99 4.99
C VAL A 154 5.19 -19.32 4.26
N SER A 155 4.37 -20.22 4.79
CA SER A 155 3.94 -21.42 4.05
C SER A 155 2.48 -21.76 4.32
N GLN A 156 1.88 -22.54 3.43
CA GLN A 156 0.55 -23.08 3.63
C GLN A 156 0.59 -24.28 4.59
N THR A 157 0.05 -24.11 5.78
CA THR A 157 -0.11 -25.16 6.79
C THR A 157 -1.54 -25.66 6.84
N GLN A 158 -1.73 -26.85 7.42
CA GLN A 158 -3.05 -27.44 7.63
C GLN A 158 -3.39 -27.43 9.12
N GLN A 159 -4.55 -26.87 9.44
CA GLN A 159 -5.07 -26.81 10.80
C GLN A 159 -6.31 -27.69 10.92
N ARG A 160 -6.32 -28.55 11.94
CA ARG A 160 -7.50 -29.37 12.25
C ARG A 160 -8.57 -28.49 12.89
N VAL A 161 -9.76 -28.51 12.33
CA VAL A 161 -10.93 -27.78 12.82
C VAL A 161 -11.67 -28.65 13.84
N LEU A 162 -12.30 -28.02 14.83
CA LEU A 162 -13.19 -28.67 15.78
C LEU A 162 -14.32 -29.36 14.98
N GLY A 163 -14.33 -30.70 14.96
CA GLY A 163 -15.23 -31.49 14.10
C GLY A 163 -14.54 -32.41 13.09
N GLY A 164 -13.19 -32.49 13.09
CA GLY A 164 -12.44 -33.47 12.29
C GLY A 164 -12.14 -33.05 10.85
N GLY A 165 -12.64 -31.89 10.41
CA GLY A 165 -12.27 -31.28 9.14
C GLY A 165 -10.83 -30.72 9.17
N VAL A 166 -10.19 -30.69 8.01
CA VAL A 166 -8.87 -30.08 7.83
C VAL A 166 -9.01 -28.82 6.99
N LYS A 167 -8.51 -27.68 7.50
CA LYS A 167 -8.52 -26.39 6.80
C LYS A 167 -7.09 -25.97 6.47
N ARG A 168 -6.86 -25.47 5.27
CA ARG A 168 -5.59 -24.88 4.84
C ARG A 168 -5.56 -23.41 5.22
N ILE A 169 -4.45 -23.00 5.82
CA ILE A 169 -4.20 -21.62 6.22
C ILE A 169 -2.78 -21.20 5.83
N CYS A 170 -2.58 -19.89 5.72
CA CYS A 170 -1.26 -19.30 5.56
C CYS A 170 -0.68 -18.96 6.93
N ALA A 171 0.44 -19.59 7.31
CA ALA A 171 1.09 -19.34 8.59
C ALA A 171 2.61 -19.17 8.43
N PRO A 172 3.25 -18.32 9.27
CA PRO A 172 4.69 -18.23 9.32
C PRO A 172 5.30 -19.53 9.87
N THR A 173 6.36 -19.99 9.23
CA THR A 173 7.12 -21.21 9.57
C THR A 173 8.18 -20.98 10.65
N LEU A 174 8.60 -19.73 10.84
CA LEU A 174 9.64 -19.36 11.79
C LEU A 174 9.09 -19.33 13.22
N ALA A 175 9.98 -19.50 14.21
CA ALA A 175 9.63 -19.35 15.62
C ALA A 175 8.85 -18.03 15.85
N PRO A 176 7.72 -18.06 16.57
CA PRO A 176 6.79 -16.94 16.65
C PRO A 176 7.45 -15.67 17.20
N LEU A 177 8.48 -15.82 18.05
CA LEU A 177 9.27 -14.71 18.56
C LEU A 177 10.13 -14.04 17.47
N ALA A 178 10.85 -14.82 16.65
CA ALA A 178 11.71 -14.28 15.59
C ALA A 178 10.87 -13.61 14.48
N TYR A 179 9.73 -14.21 14.12
CA TYR A 179 8.77 -13.61 13.20
C TYR A 179 8.22 -12.29 13.75
N LYS A 180 7.82 -12.25 15.02
CA LYS A 180 7.29 -11.04 15.66
C LYS A 180 8.33 -9.92 15.73
N VAL A 181 9.57 -10.24 16.09
CA VAL A 181 10.69 -9.27 16.08
C VAL A 181 10.95 -8.76 14.66
N TYR A 182 11.03 -9.66 13.68
CA TYR A 182 11.22 -9.29 12.27
C TYR A 182 10.14 -8.32 11.76
N VAL A 183 8.87 -8.66 11.97
CA VAL A 183 7.74 -7.80 11.57
C VAL A 183 7.76 -6.46 12.29
N THR A 184 8.11 -6.45 13.58
CA THR A 184 8.15 -5.20 14.38
C THR A 184 9.27 -4.29 13.91
N VAL A 185 10.45 -4.84 13.63
CA VAL A 185 11.59 -4.08 13.08
C VAL A 185 11.23 -3.55 11.69
N LEU A 186 10.65 -4.39 10.84
CA LEU A 186 10.22 -4.00 9.49
C LEU A 186 9.17 -2.89 9.54
N PHE A 187 8.16 -3.01 10.39
CA PHE A 187 7.12 -1.99 10.59
C PHE A 187 7.71 -0.68 11.13
N GLY A 188 8.55 -0.75 12.16
CA GLY A 188 9.18 0.45 12.74
C GLY A 188 10.07 1.17 11.72
N THR A 189 10.87 0.43 10.97
CA THR A 189 11.81 1.03 10.01
C THR A 189 11.13 1.47 8.72
N SER A 190 10.14 0.75 8.22
CA SER A 190 9.56 0.98 6.89
C SER A 190 8.24 1.72 6.90
N ILE A 191 7.55 1.79 8.03
CA ILE A 191 6.29 2.55 8.16
C ILE A 191 6.52 3.78 9.04
N MET A 192 7.08 3.63 10.24
CA MET A 192 7.24 4.79 11.13
C MET A 192 8.29 5.77 10.62
N ALA A 193 9.47 5.31 10.19
CA ALA A 193 10.50 6.24 9.73
C ALA A 193 10.09 7.02 8.47
N PRO A 194 9.59 6.39 7.38
CA PRO A 194 9.05 7.13 6.24
C PRO A 194 7.85 7.99 6.60
N GLY A 195 6.95 7.53 7.49
CA GLY A 195 5.83 8.32 7.96
C GLY A 195 6.25 9.61 8.69
N LEU A 196 7.26 9.53 9.55
CA LEU A 196 7.85 10.70 10.23
C LEU A 196 8.55 11.63 9.23
N ILE A 197 9.29 11.08 8.26
CA ILE A 197 9.94 11.87 7.20
C ILE A 197 8.88 12.60 6.37
N ILE A 198 7.83 11.91 5.92
CA ILE A 198 6.71 12.48 5.19
C ILE A 198 6.07 13.60 6.02
N GLY A 199 5.73 13.35 7.28
CA GLY A 199 5.14 14.35 8.18
C GLY A 199 6.02 15.59 8.35
N TYR A 200 7.32 15.39 8.59
CA TYR A 200 8.29 16.48 8.70
C TYR A 200 8.39 17.30 7.40
N LEU A 201 8.49 16.63 6.25
CA LEU A 201 8.57 17.28 4.93
C LEU A 201 7.30 18.06 4.62
N TYR A 202 6.12 17.53 4.96
CA TYR A 202 4.84 18.23 4.80
C TYR A 202 4.74 19.46 5.68
N VAL A 203 5.13 19.38 6.96
CA VAL A 203 5.14 20.55 7.86
C VAL A 203 6.07 21.63 7.31
N LYS A 204 7.25 21.24 6.84
CA LYS A 204 8.22 22.18 6.25
C LYS A 204 7.69 22.82 4.97
N LEU A 205 7.08 22.03 4.08
CA LEU A 205 6.43 22.50 2.86
C LEU A 205 5.30 23.49 3.18
N ALA A 206 4.45 23.17 4.15
CA ALA A 206 3.36 24.03 4.59
C ALA A 206 3.89 25.36 5.16
N ARG A 207 4.94 25.33 5.99
CA ARG A 207 5.58 26.55 6.52
C ARG A 207 6.13 27.43 5.40
N THR A 208 6.88 26.86 4.46
CA THR A 208 7.43 27.63 3.32
C THR A 208 6.31 28.23 2.46
N TYR A 209 5.22 27.49 2.24
CA TYR A 209 4.06 28.00 1.51
C TYR A 209 3.36 29.15 2.26
N LEU A 210 3.16 29.01 3.57
CA LEU A 210 2.57 30.05 4.43
C LEU A 210 3.45 31.30 4.51
N GLU A 211 4.77 31.14 4.61
CA GLU A 211 5.73 32.24 4.60
C GLU A 211 5.72 32.98 3.26
N SER A 212 5.70 32.25 2.14
CA SER A 212 5.55 32.84 0.79
C SER A 212 4.22 33.58 0.63
N THR A 213 3.13 33.03 1.17
CA THR A 213 1.79 33.67 1.12
C THR A 213 1.67 34.88 2.05
N ARG A 214 2.43 34.90 3.16
CA ARG A 214 2.48 36.03 4.11
C ARG A 214 3.39 37.17 3.63
N ASN A 215 4.33 36.88 2.72
CA ASN A 215 5.21 37.87 2.08
C ASN A 215 4.88 38.12 0.59
N PRO A 216 3.64 38.41 0.17
CA PRO A 216 3.30 38.59 -1.24
C PRO A 216 3.78 39.94 -1.82
N VAL A 217 4.44 40.79 -1.02
CA VAL A 217 4.78 42.18 -1.37
C VAL A 217 6.21 42.34 -1.91
N ILE A 218 7.12 41.38 -1.67
CA ILE A 218 8.54 41.56 -2.03
C ILE A 218 8.87 41.11 -3.47
N ASP A 219 8.07 40.23 -4.08
CA ASP A 219 8.27 39.76 -5.48
C ASP A 219 7.61 40.66 -6.56
N ARG A 220 7.07 41.84 -6.19
CA ARG A 220 6.59 42.86 -7.15
C ARG A 220 7.45 44.12 -7.22
N VAL A 221 8.66 44.11 -6.66
CA VAL A 221 9.56 45.28 -6.66
C VAL A 221 11.01 44.94 -7.10
N GLN A 222 11.24 43.76 -7.67
CA GLN A 222 12.51 43.43 -8.33
C GLN A 222 12.26 42.77 -9.69
#